data_AF-A0A2E4HLA3-F1
#
_entry.id   AF-A0A2E4HLA3-F1
#
_cell.length_a   1.000
_cell.length_b   1.000
_cell.length_c   1.000
_cell.angle_alpha   90.00
_cell.angle_beta   90.00
_cell.angle_gamma   90.00
#
_symmetry.space_group_name_H-M   'P 1'
#
loop_
_entity.id
_entity.type
_entity.pdbx_description
1 polymer ?
#
loop_
_entity_poly.entity_id
_entity_poly.type
_entity_poly.pdbx_seq_one_letter_code
_entity_poly.pdbx_strand_id
1 'polypeptide(L)'
;MLEPDSFLVELTENFDSEILANGSVKTNRESLEKCAEKFNAIVSISHAKNFELNIHVPTISIRRIERKGSKTETETLFFDYEDQDGSIVTNPENWGRVPNQIFG
;
A
#
# COMPACT_ATOMS: atom_id res chain seq x y z
N MET A 1 12.40 -1.66 -5.88
CA MET A 1 11.24 -2.47 -6.32
C MET A 1 10.22 -2.39 -5.20
N LEU A 2 8.95 -2.22 -5.54
CA LEU A 2 7.89 -2.08 -4.55
C LEU A 2 7.36 -3.47 -4.15
N GLU A 3 8.07 -4.14 -3.25
CA GLU A 3 7.74 -5.48 -2.76
C GLU A 3 6.97 -5.43 -1.44
N PRO A 4 5.95 -6.29 -1.24
CA PRO A 4 5.15 -6.31 0.00
C PRO A 4 6.01 -6.46 1.27
N ASP A 5 6.87 -7.47 1.34
CA ASP A 5 7.68 -7.76 2.54
C ASP A 5 8.68 -6.63 2.84
N SER A 6 9.36 -6.14 1.80
CA SER A 6 10.32 -5.03 1.95
C SER A 6 9.61 -3.74 2.39
N PHE A 7 8.41 -3.49 1.87
CA PHE A 7 7.61 -2.33 2.27
C PHE A 7 7.11 -2.48 3.71
N LEU A 8 6.67 -3.67 4.11
CA LEU A 8 6.24 -3.98 5.47
C LEU A 8 7.34 -3.72 6.48
N VAL A 9 8.51 -4.33 6.28
CA VAL A 9 9.68 -4.16 7.16
C VAL A 9 10.04 -2.69 7.29
N GLU A 10 10.12 -1.98 6.17
CA GLU A 10 10.43 -0.57 6.16
C GLU A 10 9.41 0.27 6.95
N LEU A 11 8.12 0.01 6.72
CA LEU A 11 7.01 0.69 7.39
C LEU A 11 7.07 0.49 8.92
N THR A 12 7.35 -0.73 9.38
CA THR A 12 7.39 -1.07 10.81
C THR A 12 8.67 -0.67 11.51
N GLU A 13 9.81 -0.68 10.81
CA GLU A 13 11.11 -0.36 11.43
C GLU A 13 11.43 1.14 11.41
N ASN A 14 10.92 1.89 10.42
CA ASN A 14 11.35 3.27 10.17
C ASN A 14 10.23 4.31 10.14
N PHE A 15 8.94 3.90 10.16
CA PHE A 15 7.81 4.82 9.97
C PHE A 15 6.68 4.61 10.99
N ASP A 16 7.02 4.48 12.28
CA ASP A 16 6.08 4.54 13.42
C ASP A 16 4.84 3.63 13.27
N SER A 17 5.02 2.44 12.67
CA SER A 17 3.95 1.46 12.48
C SER A 17 4.20 0.22 13.35
N GLU A 18 3.13 -0.36 13.87
CA GLU A 18 3.19 -1.44 14.85
C GLU A 18 2.62 -2.74 14.27
N ILE A 19 3.29 -3.87 14.51
CA ILE A 19 2.72 -5.20 14.27
C ILE A 19 1.92 -5.61 15.52
N LEU A 20 0.62 -5.79 15.33
CA LEU A 20 -0.30 -6.24 16.38
C LEU A 20 -0.14 -7.74 16.64
N ALA A 21 -0.63 -8.21 17.80
CA ALA A 21 -0.52 -9.61 18.20
C ALA A 21 -1.21 -10.60 17.24
N ASN A 22 -2.16 -10.14 16.42
CA ASN A 22 -2.84 -10.93 15.40
C ASN A 22 -2.12 -10.93 14.04
N GLY A 23 -0.93 -10.33 13.94
CA GLY A 23 -0.15 -10.21 12.71
C GLY A 23 -0.54 -9.03 11.80
N SER A 24 -1.64 -8.31 12.11
CA SER A 24 -2.00 -7.09 11.38
C SER A 24 -1.03 -5.95 11.69
N VAL A 25 -0.91 -5.01 10.76
CA VAL A 25 -0.13 -3.79 10.94
C VAL A 25 -1.07 -2.65 11.24
N LYS A 26 -0.79 -1.93 12.33
CA LYS A 26 -1.42 -0.65 12.66
C LYS A 26 -0.48 0.48 12.23
N THR A 27 -0.99 1.35 11.38
CA THR A 27 -0.26 2.51 10.86
C THR A 27 -1.19 3.71 10.76
N ASN A 28 -0.71 4.79 10.18
CA ASN A 28 -1.50 5.97 9.86
C ASN A 28 -1.12 6.46 8.45
N ARG A 29 -1.90 7.41 7.94
CA ARG A 29 -1.72 7.94 6.60
C ARG A 29 -0.35 8.59 6.39
N GLU A 30 0.12 9.37 7.37
CA GLU A 30 1.39 10.08 7.29
C GLU A 30 2.58 9.11 7.21
N SER A 31 2.57 8.07 8.04
CA SER A 31 3.56 6.99 8.02
C SER A 31 3.60 6.27 6.67
N LEU A 32 2.43 5.93 6.11
CA LEU A 32 2.34 5.32 4.78
C LEU A 32 2.88 6.24 3.68
N GLU A 33 2.53 7.52 3.70
CA GLU A 33 2.98 8.50 2.72
C GLU A 33 4.51 8.67 2.78
N LYS A 34 5.09 8.84 3.97
CA LYS A 34 6.55 8.93 4.16
C LYS A 34 7.28 7.65 3.74
N CYS A 35 6.73 6.48 4.07
CA CYS A 35 7.29 5.20 3.63
C CYS A 35 7.26 5.08 2.11
N ALA A 36 6.12 5.38 1.48
CA ALA A 36 5.96 5.37 0.03
C ALA A 36 6.93 6.32 -0.68
N GLU A 37 7.16 7.51 -0.14
CA GLU A 37 8.13 8.47 -0.67
C GLU A 37 9.55 7.89 -0.74
N LYS A 38 9.99 7.10 0.24
CA LYS A 38 11.29 6.41 0.21
C LYS A 38 11.42 5.48 -1.02
N PHE A 39 10.32 4.89 -1.46
CA PHE A 39 10.26 4.06 -2.66
C PHE A 39 9.97 4.87 -3.93
N ASN A 40 9.92 6.20 -3.90
CA ASN A 40 9.43 7.06 -4.99
C ASN A 40 8.00 6.69 -5.44
N ALA A 41 7.16 6.31 -4.49
CA ALA A 41 5.78 5.92 -4.70
C ALA A 41 4.81 6.93 -4.07
N ILE A 42 3.55 6.89 -4.51
CA ILE A 42 2.47 7.74 -4.02
C ILE A 42 1.39 6.85 -3.42
N VAL A 43 0.84 7.26 -2.27
CA VAL A 43 -0.29 6.60 -1.62
C VAL A 43 -1.62 7.13 -2.18
N SER A 44 -2.52 6.23 -2.52
CA SER A 44 -3.89 6.52 -2.88
C SER A 44 -4.82 5.69 -2.01
N ILE A 45 -5.68 6.36 -1.26
CA ILE A 45 -6.70 5.71 -0.44
C ILE A 45 -8.01 5.76 -1.21
N SER A 46 -8.57 4.58 -1.49
CA SER A 46 -9.80 4.44 -2.24
C SER A 46 -10.85 3.70 -1.42
N HIS A 47 -12.06 4.22 -1.47
CA HIS A 47 -13.24 3.64 -0.88
C HIS A 47 -14.07 3.01 -2.00
N ALA A 48 -13.51 2.02 -2.67
CA ALA A 48 -14.17 1.37 -3.79
C ALA A 48 -15.31 0.48 -3.27
N LYS A 49 -16.55 0.83 -3.64
CA LYS A 49 -17.71 0.01 -3.36
C LYS A 49 -17.74 -1.14 -4.37
N ASN A 50 -17.60 -2.39 -3.92
CA ASN A 50 -17.89 -3.53 -4.76
C ASN A 50 -19.42 -3.64 -4.90
N PHE A 51 -19.97 -3.13 -6.00
CA PHE A 51 -21.42 -3.08 -6.23
C PHE A 51 -22.07 -4.46 -6.38
N GLU A 52 -21.32 -5.47 -6.80
CA GLU A 52 -21.84 -6.84 -6.98
C GLU A 52 -21.98 -7.58 -5.65
N LEU A 53 -21.03 -7.35 -4.72
CA LEU A 53 -21.05 -7.98 -3.40
C LEU A 53 -21.73 -7.10 -2.34
N ASN A 54 -22.05 -5.84 -2.68
CA ASN A 54 -22.52 -4.82 -1.75
C ASN A 54 -21.62 -4.62 -0.51
N ILE A 55 -20.32 -4.92 -0.67
CA ILE A 55 -19.29 -4.77 0.37
C ILE A 55 -18.44 -3.56 0.02
N HIS A 56 -18.20 -2.72 1.02
CA HIS A 56 -17.22 -1.66 0.96
C HIS A 56 -15.87 -2.24 1.38
N VAL A 57 -14.90 -2.31 0.47
CA VAL A 57 -13.53 -2.73 0.83
C VAL A 57 -12.64 -1.51 0.70
N PRO A 58 -12.38 -0.77 1.79
CA PRO A 58 -11.39 0.29 1.79
C PRO A 58 -10.07 -0.30 1.33
N THR A 59 -9.49 0.27 0.27
CA THR A 59 -8.27 -0.23 -0.34
C THR A 59 -7.27 0.91 -0.46
N ILE A 60 -6.04 0.66 -0.03
CA ILE A 60 -4.91 1.54 -0.22
C ILE A 60 -4.10 1.01 -1.39
N SER A 61 -3.66 1.91 -2.27
CA SER A 61 -2.76 1.63 -3.38
C SER A 61 -1.51 2.48 -3.24
N ILE A 62 -0.35 1.85 -3.22
CA ILE A 62 0.96 2.51 -3.25
C ILE A 62 1.51 2.31 -4.66
N ARG A 63 1.67 3.40 -5.39
CA ARG A 63 2.01 3.36 -6.82
C ARG A 63 3.33 4.07 -7.08
N ARG A 64 4.27 3.35 -7.68
CA ARG A 64 5.53 3.87 -8.18
C ARG A 64 5.49 3.97 -9.71
N ILE A 65 5.89 5.11 -10.24
CA ILE A 65 6.00 5.35 -11.70
C ILE A 65 7.43 5.78 -12.01
N GLU A 66 8.11 5.01 -12.86
CA GLU A 66 9.51 5.26 -13.21
C GLU A 66 9.65 5.38 -14.74
N ARG A 67 10.29 6.46 -15.22
CA ARG A 67 10.63 6.60 -16.65
C ARG A 67 12.03 6.05 -16.90
N LYS A 68 12.12 5.02 -17.74
CA LYS A 68 13.37 4.39 -18.19
C LYS A 68 13.55 4.62 -19.69
N GLY A 69 14.18 5.75 -20.04
CA GLY A 69 14.33 6.18 -21.42
C GLY A 69 12.97 6.52 -22.06
N SER A 70 12.62 5.85 -23.16
CA SER A 70 11.31 6.00 -23.82
C SER A 70 10.18 5.21 -23.15
N LYS A 71 10.50 4.31 -22.20
CA LYS A 71 9.51 3.47 -21.52
C LYS A 71 9.11 4.04 -20.18
N THR A 72 7.86 3.83 -19.80
CA THR A 72 7.33 4.10 -18.46
C THR A 72 6.99 2.79 -17.79
N GLU A 73 7.57 2.53 -16.62
CA GLU A 73 7.25 1.38 -15.78
C GLU A 73 6.35 1.82 -14.62
N THR A 74 5.31 1.04 -14.34
CA THR A 74 4.44 1.23 -13.18
C THR A 74 4.45 -0.02 -12.31
N GLU A 75 4.68 0.18 -11.01
CA GLU A 75 4.52 -0.82 -9.96
C GLU A 75 3.41 -0.36 -9.00
N THR A 76 2.51 -1.26 -8.61
CA THR A 76 1.46 -0.94 -7.64
C THR A 76 1.38 -2.04 -6.60
N LEU A 77 1.53 -1.66 -5.33
CA LEU A 77 1.18 -2.47 -4.16
C LEU A 77 -0.23 -2.05 -3.72
N PHE A 78 -1.09 -2.99 -3.38
CA PHE A 78 -2.42 -2.72 -2.88
C PHE A 78 -2.73 -3.57 -1.65
N PHE A 79 -3.52 -3.03 -0.75
CA PHE A 79 -3.96 -3.73 0.46
C PHE A 79 -5.29 -3.22 0.95
N ASP A 80 -6.09 -4.13 1.49
CA ASP A 80 -7.29 -3.83 2.25
C ASP A 80 -6.90 -3.16 3.57
N TYR A 81 -7.81 -2.34 4.10
CA TYR A 81 -7.62 -1.80 5.44
C TYR A 81 -8.95 -1.56 6.14
N GLU A 82 -8.87 -1.51 7.46
CA GLU A 82 -9.91 -1.03 8.36
C GLU A 82 -9.46 0.29 8.97
N ASP A 83 -10.38 1.26 9.06
CA ASP A 83 -10.16 2.45 9.86
C ASP A 83 -10.57 2.15 11.31
N GLN A 84 -9.62 2.24 12.23
CA GLN A 84 -9.82 2.06 13.66
C GLN A 84 -9.38 3.32 14.38
N ASP A 85 -10.35 4.19 14.68
CA ASP A 85 -10.15 5.46 15.40
C ASP A 85 -9.08 6.36 14.74
N GLY A 86 -9.11 6.48 13.40
CA GLY A 86 -8.13 7.26 12.64
C GLY A 86 -6.79 6.56 12.42
N SER A 87 -6.65 5.31 12.86
CA SER A 87 -5.56 4.43 12.49
C SER A 87 -5.96 3.55 11.32
N ILE A 88 -5.00 3.23 10.45
CA ILE A 88 -5.15 2.27 9.37
C ILE A 88 -4.67 0.93 9.90
N VAL A 89 -5.54 -0.08 9.89
CA VAL A 89 -5.17 -1.46 10.25
C VAL A 89 -5.30 -2.33 9.02
N THR A 90 -4.25 -3.06 8.67
CA THR A 90 -4.22 -3.90 7.46
C THR A 90 -3.53 -5.24 7.75
N ASN A 91 -3.93 -6.31 7.08
CA ASN A 91 -3.28 -7.61 7.19
C ASN A 91 -2.25 -7.78 6.05
N PRO A 92 -0.94 -7.87 6.35
CA PRO A 92 0.10 -8.10 5.34
C PRO A 92 -0.13 -9.32 4.44
N GLU A 93 -0.81 -10.36 4.93
CA GLU A 93 -1.13 -11.56 4.13
C GLU A 93 -2.08 -11.27 2.96
N ASN A 94 -2.87 -10.19 3.06
CA ASN A 94 -3.80 -9.76 2.02
C ASN A 94 -3.16 -8.76 1.05
N TRP A 95 -1.90 -8.38 1.26
CA TRP A 95 -1.22 -7.42 0.41
C TRP A 95 -0.91 -8.05 -0.95
N GLY A 96 -1.26 -7.34 -2.02
CA GLY A 96 -1.06 -7.80 -3.38
C GLY A 96 -0.24 -6.83 -4.21
N ARG A 97 0.42 -7.34 -5.25
CA ARG A 97 1.11 -6.52 -6.23
C ARG A 97 0.42 -6.65 -7.58
N VAL A 98 0.18 -5.53 -8.25
CA VAL A 98 -0.18 -5.55 -9.68
C VAL A 98 1.09 -5.87 -10.48
N PRO A 99 1.05 -6.79 -11.45
CA PRO A 99 2.19 -7.07 -12.31
C PRO A 99 2.73 -5.79 -12.96
N ASN A 100 4.06 -5.67 -13.04
CA ASN A 100 4.72 -4.49 -13.56
C ASN A 100 4.23 -4.18 -14.98
N GLN A 101 3.72 -2.97 -15.19
CA GLN A 101 3.23 -2.53 -16.49
C GLN A 101 4.28 -1.65 -17.15
N ILE A 102 4.63 -1.99 -18.39
CA ILE A 102 5.63 -1.24 -19.18
C ILE A 102 4.92 -0.66 -20.39
N PHE A 103 4.91 0.67 -20.49
CA PHE A 103 4.33 1.42 -21.60
C PHE A 103 5.45 2.04 -22.42
N GLY A 104 5.33 2.09 -23.74
CA GLY A 104 6.32 2.66 -24.66
C GLY A 104 5.79 2.77 -26.07
#